data_AF-A0A183U137-F1
#
_entry.id   AF-A0A183U137-F1
#
_cell.length_a   1.000
_cell.length_b   1.000
_cell.length_c   1.000
_cell.angle_alpha   90.00
_cell.angle_beta   90.00
_cell.angle_gamma   90.00
#
_symmetry.space_group_name_H-M   'P 1'
#
loop_
_entity.id
_entity.type
_entity.pdbx_description
1 polymer ?
#
loop_
_entity_poly.entity_id
_entity_poly.type
_entity_poly.pdbx_seq_one_letter_code
_entity_poly.pdbx_strand_id
1 'polypeptide(L)'
;LRNKDEKQISSGQENESDAFTLNIDAILQIGSVMERVGIEQKRQESFDWLAQNREKVKSDRKEVAKHLQIAIGDLPISRDLIKKCLEELIKRGKLSTEQYEKEFKMFEAAPEEQLPTIAQMSALLREFGGYIKRKPSL
;
A
#
# COMPACT_ATOMS: atom_id res chain seq x y z
N LEU A 1 -49.29 -15.17 35.60
CA LEU A 1 -48.34 -15.78 34.65
C LEU A 1 -48.26 -14.89 33.41
N ARG A 2 -47.31 -13.94 33.40
CA ARG A 2 -47.01 -13.08 32.25
C ARG A 2 -45.49 -13.06 32.11
N ASN A 3 -44.98 -13.88 31.19
CA ASN A 3 -43.65 -13.72 30.62
C ASN A 3 -43.70 -12.57 29.62
N LYS A 4 -42.82 -11.58 29.78
CA LYS A 4 -42.41 -10.66 28.70
C LYS A 4 -40.97 -10.18 28.94
N ASP A 5 -40.08 -10.77 28.15
CA ASP A 5 -39.08 -10.10 27.32
C ASP A 5 -37.99 -9.27 28.03
N GLU A 6 -36.96 -9.99 28.48
CA GLU A 6 -35.60 -9.46 28.57
C GLU A 6 -35.13 -9.06 27.16
N LYS A 7 -35.05 -7.75 26.91
CA LYS A 7 -34.31 -7.22 25.76
C LYS A 7 -32.83 -7.52 25.96
N GLN A 8 -32.34 -8.56 25.30
CA GLN A 8 -30.93 -8.69 24.97
C GLN A 8 -30.51 -7.47 24.15
N ILE A 9 -29.69 -6.61 24.77
CA ILE A 9 -28.94 -5.59 24.06
C ILE A 9 -27.90 -6.38 23.26
N SER A 10 -28.22 -6.59 21.97
CA SER A 10 -27.27 -7.05 20.97
C SER A 10 -26.07 -6.12 21.04
N SER A 11 -24.96 -6.67 21.50
CA SER A 11 -23.64 -6.09 21.39
C SER A 11 -23.44 -5.75 19.91
N GLY A 12 -23.54 -4.46 19.58
CA GLY A 12 -23.13 -3.96 18.29
C GLY A 12 -21.72 -4.44 18.05
N GLN A 13 -21.55 -5.28 17.03
CA GLN A 13 -20.25 -5.60 16.49
C GLN A 13 -19.59 -4.28 16.12
N GLU A 14 -18.63 -3.84 16.94
CA GLU A 14 -17.70 -2.80 16.56
C GLU A 14 -17.04 -3.29 15.27
N ASN A 15 -17.40 -2.66 14.16
CA ASN A 15 -16.85 -2.94 12.85
C ASN A 15 -15.33 -2.95 12.96
N GLU A 16 -14.70 -4.10 12.67
CA GLU A 16 -13.25 -4.24 12.50
C GLU A 16 -12.81 -3.18 11.49
N SER A 17 -12.32 -2.06 12.00
CA SER A 17 -12.10 -0.85 11.23
C SER A 17 -11.09 -1.08 10.12
N ASP A 18 -11.54 -1.01 8.86
CA ASP A 18 -10.79 -0.67 7.65
C ASP A 18 -9.31 -1.08 7.63
N ALA A 19 -9.04 -2.36 7.88
CA ALA A 19 -7.71 -2.90 7.63
C ALA A 19 -7.48 -2.90 6.11
N PHE A 20 -6.58 -2.03 5.64
CA PHE A 20 -6.06 -2.02 4.27
C PHE A 20 -5.80 -3.46 3.82
N THR A 21 -6.70 -3.99 2.97
CA THR A 21 -6.62 -5.38 2.53
C THR A 21 -5.83 -5.38 1.24
N LEU A 22 -4.62 -5.94 1.30
CA LEU A 22 -3.80 -6.16 0.12
C LEU A 22 -4.51 -7.16 -0.80
N ASN A 23 -4.76 -6.76 -2.05
CA ASN A 23 -5.24 -7.67 -3.08
C ASN A 23 -4.07 -8.54 -3.57
N ILE A 24 -3.87 -9.68 -2.91
CA ILE A 24 -2.77 -10.59 -3.21
C ILE A 24 -2.89 -11.22 -4.60
N ASP A 25 -4.11 -11.42 -5.11
CA ASP A 25 -4.33 -11.98 -6.44
C ASP A 25 -3.81 -11.05 -7.54
N ALA A 26 -4.04 -9.75 -7.41
CA ALA A 26 -3.48 -8.76 -8.33
C ALA A 26 -1.95 -8.74 -8.30
N ILE A 27 -1.33 -8.91 -7.12
CA ILE A 27 0.13 -9.01 -7.01
C ILE A 27 0.65 -10.25 -7.73
N LEU A 28 -0.02 -11.39 -7.58
CA LEU A 28 0.44 -12.64 -8.19
C LEU A 28 0.22 -12.68 -9.70
N GLN A 29 -0.80 -11.96 -10.20
CA GLN A 29 -0.96 -11.72 -11.65
C GLN A 29 0.23 -10.97 -12.25
N ILE A 30 0.82 -10.00 -11.53
CA ILE A 30 2.06 -9.34 -11.96
C ILE A 30 3.17 -10.39 -12.09
N GLY A 31 3.34 -11.25 -11.10
CA GLY A 31 4.32 -12.35 -11.13
C GLY A 31 4.18 -13.23 -12.37
N SER A 32 2.96 -13.70 -12.67
CA SER A 32 2.69 -14.52 -13.85
C SER A 32 2.99 -13.85 -15.19
N VAL A 33 2.86 -12.52 -15.28
CA VAL A 33 3.26 -11.75 -16.47
C VAL A 33 4.78 -11.67 -16.56
N MET A 34 5.45 -11.38 -15.44
CA MET A 34 6.89 -11.20 -15.41
C MET A 34 7.65 -12.51 -15.68
N GLU A 35 7.16 -13.66 -15.19
CA GLU A 35 7.76 -14.96 -15.47
C GLU A 35 7.89 -15.26 -16.98
N ARG A 36 6.93 -14.78 -17.78
CA ARG A 36 6.95 -14.97 -19.24
C ARG A 36 8.09 -14.22 -19.94
N VAL A 37 8.61 -13.16 -19.33
CA VAL A 37 9.71 -12.35 -19.86
C VAL A 37 11.05 -12.65 -19.20
N GLY A 38 11.06 -13.60 -18.24
CA GLY A 38 12.23 -13.95 -17.43
C GLY A 38 12.41 -13.00 -16.26
N ILE A 39 12.37 -13.54 -15.04
CA ILE A 39 12.66 -12.81 -13.80
C ILE A 39 13.84 -13.41 -13.06
N GLU A 40 14.47 -12.58 -12.24
CA GLU A 40 15.47 -13.05 -11.29
C GLU A 40 14.87 -14.06 -10.32
N GLN A 41 15.64 -15.11 -10.01
CA GLN A 41 15.24 -16.19 -9.11
C GLN A 41 14.71 -15.67 -7.76
N LYS A 42 15.38 -14.68 -7.17
CA LYS A 42 14.99 -14.08 -5.90
C LYS A 42 13.59 -13.43 -5.94
N ARG A 43 13.22 -12.85 -7.09
CA ARG A 43 11.88 -12.28 -7.30
C ARG A 43 10.85 -13.39 -7.40
N GLN A 44 11.17 -14.46 -8.15
CA GLN A 44 10.30 -15.62 -8.30
C GLN A 44 10.01 -16.28 -6.95
N GLU A 45 11.06 -16.54 -6.16
CA GLU A 45 10.95 -17.09 -4.80
C GLU A 45 10.04 -16.22 -3.90
N SER A 46 10.04 -14.91 -4.11
CA SER A 46 9.16 -14.01 -3.36
C SER A 46 7.71 -14.06 -3.82
N PHE A 47 7.43 -14.20 -5.12
CA PHE A 47 6.08 -14.45 -5.61
C PHE A 47 5.54 -15.80 -5.14
N ASP A 48 6.37 -16.86 -5.17
CA ASP A 48 6.00 -18.18 -4.66
C ASP A 48 5.67 -18.14 -3.18
N TRP A 49 6.51 -17.47 -2.39
CA TRP A 49 6.24 -17.29 -0.96
C TRP A 49 4.92 -16.56 -0.73
N LEU A 50 4.66 -15.47 -1.47
CA LEU A 50 3.41 -14.72 -1.37
C LEU A 50 2.19 -15.58 -1.76
N ALA A 51 2.33 -16.47 -2.75
CA ALA A 51 1.29 -17.39 -3.17
C ALA A 51 0.99 -18.48 -2.12
N GLN A 52 2.02 -18.95 -1.41
CA GLN A 52 1.90 -19.97 -0.36
C GLN A 52 1.40 -19.42 0.99
N ASN A 53 1.47 -18.09 1.20
CA ASN A 53 1.17 -17.45 2.48
C ASN A 53 0.05 -16.39 2.35
N ARG A 54 -0.87 -16.56 1.39
CA ARG A 54 -1.96 -15.60 1.08
C ARG A 54 -2.85 -15.32 2.29
N GLU A 55 -3.07 -16.32 3.13
CA GLU A 55 -3.85 -16.24 4.37
C GLU A 55 -3.16 -15.41 5.46
N LYS A 56 -1.82 -15.32 5.41
CA LYS A 56 -1.01 -14.60 6.40
C LYS A 56 -0.89 -13.11 6.13
N VAL A 57 -1.43 -12.62 5.01
CA VAL A 57 -1.41 -11.20 4.61
C VAL A 57 -1.88 -10.27 5.74
N LYS A 58 -2.86 -10.71 6.55
CA LYS A 58 -3.38 -9.91 7.67
C LYS A 58 -2.57 -10.07 8.96
N SER A 59 -2.02 -11.26 9.23
CA SER A 59 -1.40 -11.63 10.49
C SER A 59 0.12 -11.41 10.55
N ASP A 60 0.83 -11.51 9.42
CA ASP A 60 2.29 -11.35 9.34
C ASP A 60 2.67 -10.24 8.35
N ARG A 61 2.29 -9.01 8.69
CA ARG A 61 2.48 -7.85 7.81
C ARG A 61 3.95 -7.54 7.53
N LYS A 62 4.87 -7.90 8.44
CA LYS A 62 6.30 -7.59 8.30
C LYS A 62 6.94 -8.47 7.22
N GLU A 63 6.70 -9.77 7.26
CA GLU A 63 7.28 -10.68 6.28
C GLU A 63 6.60 -10.49 4.90
N VAL A 64 5.29 -10.23 4.88
CA VAL A 64 4.57 -9.86 3.66
C VAL A 64 5.15 -8.60 3.02
N ALA A 65 5.41 -7.55 3.80
CA ALA A 65 6.01 -6.31 3.28
C ALA A 65 7.40 -6.54 2.70
N LYS A 66 8.22 -7.40 3.33
CA LYS A 66 9.54 -7.78 2.82
C LYS A 66 9.45 -8.50 1.47
N HIS A 67 8.56 -9.46 1.33
CA HIS A 67 8.38 -10.16 0.05
C HIS A 67 7.76 -9.27 -1.03
N LEU A 68 6.84 -8.37 -0.70
CA LEU A 68 6.35 -7.36 -1.64
C LEU A 68 7.47 -6.44 -2.12
N GLN A 69 8.34 -6.00 -1.21
CA GLN A 69 9.48 -5.15 -1.55
C GLN A 69 10.43 -5.82 -2.54
N ILE A 70 10.62 -7.14 -2.43
CA ILE A 70 11.44 -7.92 -3.38
C ILE A 70 10.67 -8.19 -4.67
N ALA A 71 9.39 -8.55 -4.59
CA ALA A 71 8.58 -8.97 -5.72
C ALA A 71 8.27 -7.84 -6.70
N ILE A 72 7.93 -6.66 -6.17
CA ILE A 72 7.41 -5.53 -6.96
C ILE A 72 8.04 -4.18 -6.60
N GLY A 73 8.91 -4.12 -5.58
CA GLY A 73 9.37 -2.84 -5.04
C GLY A 73 10.12 -1.97 -6.03
N ASP A 74 10.78 -2.56 -7.02
CA ASP A 74 11.54 -1.87 -8.05
C ASP A 74 10.74 -1.54 -9.31
N LEU A 75 9.45 -1.91 -9.37
CA LEU A 75 8.59 -1.53 -10.48
C LEU A 75 8.30 -0.02 -10.43
N PRO A 76 8.38 0.70 -11.57
CA PRO A 76 8.02 2.11 -11.63
C PRO A 76 6.53 2.29 -11.36
N ILE A 77 6.19 3.34 -10.61
CA ILE A 77 4.80 3.74 -10.41
C ILE A 77 4.35 4.63 -11.57
N SER A 78 3.10 4.45 -12.01
CA SER A 78 2.48 5.32 -13.01
C SER A 78 2.51 6.80 -12.60
N ARG A 79 2.80 7.69 -13.55
CA ARG A 79 2.82 9.15 -13.37
C ARG A 79 1.57 9.69 -12.67
N ASP A 80 0.39 9.22 -13.07
CA ASP A 80 -0.89 9.64 -12.48
C ASP A 80 -1.00 9.32 -10.99
N LEU A 81 -0.49 8.16 -10.57
CA LEU A 81 -0.50 7.77 -9.16
C LEU A 81 0.49 8.60 -8.35
N ILE A 82 1.69 8.89 -8.89
CA ILE A 82 2.64 9.82 -8.28
C ILE A 82 1.99 11.18 -8.05
N LYS A 83 1.35 11.73 -9.09
CA LYS A 83 0.66 13.02 -9.02
C LYS A 83 -0.41 13.04 -7.93
N LYS A 84 -1.32 12.05 -7.92
CA LYS A 84 -2.38 11.93 -6.91
C LYS A 84 -1.82 11.83 -5.49
N CYS A 85 -0.74 11.05 -5.29
CA CYS A 85 -0.09 10.93 -3.99
C CYS A 85 0.47 12.29 -3.51
N LEU A 86 1.17 13.01 -4.38
CA LEU A 86 1.77 14.31 -4.04
C LEU A 86 0.69 15.38 -3.82
N GLU A 87 -0.36 15.41 -4.63
CA GLU A 87 -1.52 16.31 -4.44
C GLU A 87 -2.18 16.11 -3.07
N GLU A 88 -2.34 14.87 -2.63
CA GLU A 88 -2.91 14.59 -1.30
C GLU A 88 -1.97 15.03 -0.17
N LEU A 89 -0.64 14.91 -0.34
CA LEU A 89 0.33 15.46 0.61
C LEU A 89 0.26 16.99 0.68
N ILE A 90 0.08 17.67 -0.45
CA ILE A 90 -0.10 19.13 -0.50
C ILE A 90 -1.40 19.52 0.20
N LYS A 91 -2.51 18.84 -0.13
CA LYS A 91 -3.82 19.08 0.48
C LYS A 91 -3.80 18.93 2.01
N ARG A 92 -2.97 18.03 2.53
CA ARG A 92 -2.78 17.80 3.98
C ARG A 92 -1.73 18.73 4.62
N GLY A 93 -1.15 19.65 3.86
CA GLY A 93 -0.09 20.55 4.32
C GLY A 93 1.20 19.82 4.71
N LYS A 94 1.42 18.61 4.17
CA LYS A 94 2.65 17.82 4.40
C LYS A 94 3.74 18.14 3.38
N LEU A 95 3.36 18.60 2.20
CA LEU A 95 4.24 19.06 1.14
C LEU A 95 3.80 20.48 0.74
N SER A 96 4.73 21.43 0.62
CA SER A 96 4.38 22.76 0.11
C SER A 96 4.33 22.76 -1.42
N THR A 97 3.57 23.67 -2.01
CA THR A 97 3.56 23.85 -3.47
C THR A 97 4.94 24.21 -4.02
N GLU A 98 5.71 25.02 -3.29
CA GLU A 98 7.09 25.37 -3.67
C GLU A 98 8.01 24.15 -3.70
N GLN A 99 7.92 23.28 -2.69
CA GLN A 99 8.70 22.05 -2.64
C GLN A 99 8.27 21.08 -3.75
N TYR A 100 6.97 20.99 -4.04
CA TYR A 100 6.45 20.24 -5.19
C TYR A 100 7.07 20.71 -6.51
N GLU A 101 6.99 22.01 -6.79
CA GLU A 101 7.52 22.60 -8.02
C GLU A 101 9.03 22.36 -8.18
N LYS A 102 9.78 22.45 -7.08
CA LYS A 102 11.23 22.31 -7.07
C LYS A 102 11.72 20.85 -7.17
N GLU A 103 11.08 19.94 -6.46
CA GLU A 103 11.62 18.59 -6.20
C GLU A 103 10.85 17.48 -6.93
N PHE A 104 9.59 17.71 -7.30
CA PHE A 104 8.70 16.64 -7.76
C PHE A 104 8.06 16.88 -9.13
N LYS A 105 7.97 18.12 -9.58
CA LYS A 105 7.41 18.46 -10.92
C LYS A 105 8.14 17.79 -12.07
N MET A 106 9.43 17.47 -11.90
CA MET A 106 10.20 16.73 -12.90
C MET A 106 9.57 15.39 -13.30
N PHE A 107 8.81 14.75 -12.40
CA PHE A 107 8.09 13.51 -12.71
C PHE A 107 6.93 13.72 -13.70
N GLU A 108 6.46 14.94 -13.94
CA GLU A 108 5.41 15.22 -14.93
C GLU A 108 5.93 15.11 -16.38
N ALA A 109 7.24 15.27 -16.59
CA ALA A 109 7.88 15.20 -17.90
C ALA A 109 8.88 14.05 -18.06
N ALA A 110 9.25 13.35 -16.97
CA ALA A 110 10.21 12.24 -17.02
C ALA A 110 9.72 11.06 -17.87
N PRO A 111 10.58 10.33 -18.60
CA PRO A 111 10.25 9.04 -19.23
C PRO A 111 9.77 8.01 -18.19
N GLU A 112 9.01 6.98 -18.61
CA GLU A 112 8.46 5.98 -17.69
C GLU A 112 9.54 5.23 -16.92
N GLU A 113 10.69 4.97 -17.56
CA GLU A 113 11.85 4.28 -16.98
C GLU A 113 12.55 5.10 -15.89
N GLN A 114 12.27 6.40 -15.83
CA GLN A 114 12.83 7.33 -14.84
C GLN A 114 11.82 7.69 -13.74
N LEU A 115 10.61 7.14 -13.79
CA LEU A 115 9.63 7.35 -12.73
C LEU A 115 10.03 6.62 -11.45
N PRO A 116 9.72 7.19 -10.27
CA PRO A 116 9.95 6.56 -8.99
C PRO A 116 9.35 5.15 -8.91
N THR A 117 10.10 4.25 -8.29
CA THR A 117 9.63 2.89 -8.01
C THR A 117 8.66 2.85 -6.83
N ILE A 118 7.94 1.74 -6.67
CA ILE A 118 7.10 1.48 -5.50
C ILE A 118 7.88 1.67 -4.19
N ALA A 119 9.13 1.20 -4.14
CA ALA A 119 10.03 1.36 -3.01
C ALA A 119 10.29 2.83 -2.67
N GLN A 120 10.66 3.61 -3.70
CA GLN A 120 11.03 5.00 -3.55
C GLN A 120 9.83 5.85 -3.12
N MET A 121 8.66 5.63 -3.73
CA MET A 121 7.43 6.29 -3.30
C MET A 121 7.00 5.89 -1.90
N SER A 122 7.14 4.62 -1.52
CA SER A 122 6.85 4.16 -0.15
C SER A 122 7.77 4.84 0.88
N ALA A 123 9.06 5.00 0.56
CA ALA A 123 10.01 5.71 1.40
C ALA A 123 9.66 7.21 1.54
N LEU A 124 9.33 7.86 0.44
CA LEU A 124 8.87 9.25 0.41
C LEU A 124 7.59 9.43 1.24
N LEU A 125 6.59 8.58 1.04
CA LEU A 125 5.34 8.63 1.79
C LEU A 125 5.55 8.38 3.28
N ARG A 126 6.56 7.58 3.67
CA ARG A 126 6.92 7.41 5.08
C ARG A 126 7.53 8.68 5.68
N GLU A 127 8.34 9.40 4.91
CA GLU A 127 8.94 10.66 5.35
C GLU A 127 7.89 11.75 5.56
N PHE A 128 7.01 11.96 4.58
CA PHE A 128 5.94 12.96 4.67
C PHE A 128 4.73 12.50 5.53
N GLY A 129 4.48 11.19 5.56
CA GLY A 129 3.33 10.55 6.21
C GLY A 129 3.61 9.98 7.62
N GLY A 130 4.87 9.91 8.06
CA GLY A 130 5.25 9.50 9.42
C GLY A 130 4.64 10.35 10.54
N TYR A 131 4.05 11.49 10.19
CA TYR A 131 3.27 12.37 11.09
C TYR A 131 1.75 12.19 11.00
N ILE A 132 1.23 11.15 10.33
CA ILE A 132 -0.17 10.75 10.50
C ILE A 132 -0.26 10.01 11.84
N LYS A 133 -0.15 10.76 12.95
CA LYS A 133 -0.69 10.29 14.23
C LYS A 133 -2.15 9.95 13.97
N ARG A 134 -2.51 8.67 14.13
CA ARG A 134 -3.91 8.28 14.29
C ARG A 134 -4.49 9.24 15.33
N LYS A 135 -5.59 9.93 15.00
CA LYS A 135 -6.33 10.68 16.02
C LYS A 135 -6.55 9.71 17.19
N PRO A 136 -6.23 10.08 18.44
CA PRO A 136 -6.72 9.30 19.56
C PRO A 136 -8.24 9.26 19.42
N SER A 137 -8.79 8.05 19.35
CA SER A 137 -10.21 7.82 19.53
C SER A 137 -10.62 8.49 20.85
N LEU A 138 -11.60 9.41 20.75
CA LEU A 138 -12.23 10.10 21.87
C LEU A 138 -12.84 9.11 22.84
#